data_AF-A0A7J7U8P0-F1
#
_entry.id   AF-A0A7J7U8P0-F1
#
_cell.length_a   1.000
_cell.length_b   1.000
_cell.length_c   1.000
_cell.angle_alpha   90.00
_cell.angle_beta   90.00
_cell.angle_gamma   90.00
#
_symmetry.space_group_name_H-M   'P 1'
#
loop_
_entity.id
_entity.type
_entity.pdbx_description
1 polymer ?
#
loop_
_entity_poly.entity_id
_entity_poly.type
_entity_poly.pdbx_seq_one_letter_code
_entity_poly.pdbx_strand_id
1 'polypeptide(L)'
;MEKKDIPVVHQLLSRYLKQFHLTPVMSQEEVEHWFYPQENIIDTFVVESASGEVTDFLSFYTLPSTIMNHPTHKSLKAAYSFYNVHTQTPLLDLMSDALVLAKMKGFDVFNALDLMENKTFLEKLKFGIGDGNLQYYLYNWKCPSMGAEKVGLVLQ
;
A
#
# COMPACT_ATOMS: atom_id res chain seq x y z
N MET A 1 -1.51 -8.35 11.54
CA MET A 1 -2.20 -7.27 12.24
C MET A 1 -3.42 -7.85 12.94
N GLU A 2 -3.54 -7.60 14.23
CA GLU A 2 -4.67 -7.96 15.08
C GLU A 2 -5.47 -6.71 15.50
N LYS A 3 -6.64 -6.90 16.12
CA LYS A 3 -7.48 -5.78 16.57
C LYS A 3 -6.77 -4.86 17.58
N LYS A 4 -5.90 -5.43 18.43
CA LYS A 4 -5.10 -4.68 19.40
C LYS A 4 -4.12 -3.70 18.73
N ASP A 5 -3.73 -3.94 17.48
CA ASP A 5 -2.72 -3.15 16.77
C ASP A 5 -3.32 -1.90 16.12
N ILE A 6 -4.65 -1.84 15.94
CA ILE A 6 -5.35 -0.75 15.25
C ILE A 6 -4.98 0.63 15.78
N PRO A 7 -4.94 0.89 17.10
CA PRO A 7 -4.55 2.21 17.62
C PRO A 7 -3.12 2.60 17.23
N VAL A 8 -2.20 1.62 17.21
CA VAL A 8 -0.79 1.86 16.88
C VAL A 8 -0.62 2.11 15.38
N VAL A 9 -1.27 1.31 14.54
CA VAL A 9 -1.30 1.50 13.08
C VAL A 9 -1.88 2.87 12.73
N HIS A 10 -2.97 3.29 13.38
CA HIS A 10 -3.55 4.62 13.20
C HIS A 10 -2.55 5.73 13.56
N GLN A 11 -1.85 5.62 14.70
CA GLN A 11 -0.83 6.61 15.08
C GLN A 11 0.35 6.67 14.11
N LEU A 12 0.84 5.52 13.66
CA LEU A 12 1.93 5.42 12.69
C LEU A 12 1.53 6.04 11.35
N LEU A 13 0.38 5.66 10.80
CA LEU A 13 -0.15 6.19 9.54
C LEU A 13 -0.38 7.71 9.63
N SER A 14 -1.06 8.17 10.68
CA SER A 14 -1.34 9.60 10.89
C SER A 14 -0.07 10.44 11.06
N ARG A 15 1.01 9.88 11.61
CA ARG A 15 2.31 10.56 11.69
C ARG A 15 3.00 10.58 10.33
N TYR A 16 3.03 9.45 9.64
CA TYR A 16 3.65 9.29 8.33
C TYR A 16 3.02 10.22 7.29
N LEU A 17 1.68 10.24 7.21
CA LEU A 17 0.96 11.01 6.18
C LEU A 17 1.13 12.54 6.30
N LYS A 18 1.58 13.05 7.45
CA LYS A 18 1.81 14.50 7.64
C LYS A 18 2.93 15.08 6.77
N GLN A 19 3.78 14.24 6.19
CA GLN A 19 4.89 14.70 5.33
C GLN A 19 4.47 14.98 3.87
N PHE A 20 3.25 14.61 3.49
CA PHE A 20 2.72 14.78 2.14
C PHE A 20 1.69 15.92 2.06
N HIS A 21 1.43 16.43 0.85
CA HIS A 21 0.56 17.60 0.65
C HIS A 21 -0.92 17.22 0.47
N LEU A 22 -1.20 16.06 -0.14
CA LEU A 22 -2.56 15.54 -0.32
C LEU A 22 -2.67 14.19 0.38
N THR A 23 -3.37 14.14 1.50
CA THR A 23 -3.55 12.91 2.30
C THR A 23 -4.95 12.79 2.87
N PRO A 24 -5.44 11.55 3.04
CA PRO A 24 -6.61 11.31 3.87
C PRO A 24 -6.23 11.47 5.36
N VAL A 25 -7.10 12.13 6.11
CA VAL A 25 -7.05 12.10 7.58
C VAL A 25 -8.06 11.05 8.01
N MET A 26 -7.56 9.94 8.56
CA MET A 26 -8.40 8.80 8.94
C MET A 26 -8.64 8.76 10.45
N SER A 27 -9.86 8.44 10.86
CA SER A 27 -10.17 8.04 12.23
C SER A 27 -9.66 6.63 12.53
N GLN A 28 -9.71 6.22 13.79
CA GLN A 28 -9.34 4.85 14.16
C GLN A 28 -10.30 3.81 13.55
N GLU A 29 -11.59 4.13 13.45
CA GLU A 29 -12.61 3.29 12.80
C GLU A 29 -12.35 3.17 11.29
N GLU A 30 -11.93 4.25 10.63
CA GLU A 30 -11.55 4.20 9.22
C GLU A 30 -10.28 3.38 9.03
N VAL A 31 -9.30 3.49 9.94
CA VAL A 31 -8.12 2.62 9.90
C VAL A 31 -8.49 1.15 10.12
N GLU A 32 -9.40 0.84 11.03
CA GLU A 32 -9.92 -0.52 11.18
C GLU A 32 -10.59 -0.99 9.87
N HIS A 33 -11.44 -0.18 9.27
CA HIS A 33 -12.15 -0.52 8.03
C HIS A 33 -11.20 -0.82 6.86
N TRP A 34 -10.20 0.05 6.64
CA TRP A 34 -9.34 -0.04 5.47
C TRP A 34 -8.13 -0.97 5.64
N PHE A 35 -7.69 -1.24 6.87
CA PHE A 35 -6.46 -1.99 7.13
C PHE A 35 -6.67 -3.31 7.87
N TYR A 36 -7.81 -3.55 8.50
CA TYR A 36 -8.03 -4.82 9.18
C TYR A 36 -8.05 -5.98 8.17
N PRO A 37 -7.15 -6.99 8.30
CA PRO A 37 -7.02 -8.03 7.30
C PRO A 37 -8.34 -8.75 7.01
N GLN A 38 -8.70 -8.82 5.73
CA GLN A 38 -9.87 -9.50 5.23
C GLN A 38 -9.46 -10.35 4.03
N GLU A 39 -9.71 -11.65 4.11
CA GLU A 39 -9.30 -12.61 3.09
C GLU A 39 -9.85 -12.22 1.71
N ASN A 40 -8.96 -12.19 0.70
CA ASN A 40 -9.27 -11.80 -0.68
C ASN A 40 -9.76 -10.34 -0.85
N ILE A 41 -9.57 -9.47 0.15
CA ILE A 41 -9.89 -8.04 0.07
C ILE A 41 -8.64 -7.21 0.38
N ILE A 42 -8.15 -7.25 1.62
CA ILE A 42 -6.99 -6.47 2.07
C ILE A 42 -6.13 -7.34 2.99
N ASP A 43 -4.82 -7.32 2.75
CA ASP A 43 -3.82 -7.93 3.61
C ASP A 43 -2.99 -6.82 4.26
N THR A 44 -2.85 -6.87 5.59
CA THR A 44 -2.01 -5.93 6.36
C THR A 44 -1.15 -6.70 7.37
N PHE A 45 0.15 -6.44 7.32
CA PHE A 45 1.15 -7.05 8.18
C PHE A 45 1.86 -5.98 8.99
N VAL A 46 2.12 -6.27 10.26
CA VAL A 46 2.84 -5.38 11.18
C VAL A 46 4.19 -6.01 11.50
N VAL A 47 5.20 -5.15 11.69
CA VAL A 47 6.50 -5.54 12.22
C VAL A 47 6.51 -5.24 13.70
N GLU A 48 6.70 -6.26 14.52
CA GLU A 48 6.87 -6.14 15.96
C GLU A 48 8.37 -6.15 16.31
N SER A 49 8.79 -5.21 17.15
CA SER A 49 10.14 -5.19 17.70
C SER A 49 10.35 -6.32 18.72
N ALA A 50 11.59 -6.49 19.18
CA ALA A 50 11.89 -7.45 20.26
C ALA A 50 11.16 -7.16 21.59
N SER A 51 10.69 -5.92 21.80
CA SER A 51 9.86 -5.54 22.96
C SER A 51 8.36 -5.77 22.74
N GLY A 52 7.94 -6.23 21.55
CA GLY A 52 6.53 -6.44 21.20
C GLY A 52 5.79 -5.17 20.76
N GLU A 53 6.51 -4.08 20.49
CA GLU A 53 5.92 -2.84 19.97
C GLU A 53 5.86 -2.88 18.44
N VAL A 54 4.73 -2.48 17.86
CA VAL A 54 4.59 -2.35 16.40
C VAL A 54 5.34 -1.10 15.92
N THR A 55 6.29 -1.28 15.01
CA THR A 55 7.19 -0.23 14.50
C THR A 55 6.88 0.17 13.07
N ASP A 56 6.49 -0.80 12.25
CA ASP A 56 6.29 -0.67 10.82
C ASP A 56 5.06 -1.48 10.41
N PHE A 57 4.45 -1.15 9.28
CA PHE A 57 3.44 -2.01 8.67
C PHE A 57 3.42 -1.85 7.15
N LEU A 58 2.95 -2.89 6.47
CA LEU A 58 2.71 -2.90 5.03
C LEU A 58 1.30 -3.39 4.74
N SER A 59 0.70 -2.92 3.66
CA SER A 59 -0.60 -3.41 3.22
C SER A 59 -0.76 -3.42 1.70
N PHE A 60 -1.57 -4.36 1.22
CA PHE A 60 -1.94 -4.49 -0.18
C PHE A 60 -3.34 -5.09 -0.32
N TYR A 61 -4.11 -4.61 -1.30
CA TYR A 61 -5.45 -5.09 -1.58
C TYR A 61 -5.48 -6.03 -2.79
N THR A 62 -6.46 -6.92 -2.80
CA THR A 62 -6.69 -7.88 -3.87
C THR A 62 -7.60 -7.25 -4.92
N LEU A 63 -7.14 -7.23 -6.18
CA LEU A 63 -7.98 -6.84 -7.31
C LEU A 63 -7.88 -7.89 -8.41
N PRO A 64 -8.83 -8.84 -8.50
CA PRO A 64 -8.79 -9.86 -9.53
C PRO A 64 -9.14 -9.26 -10.89
N SER A 65 -8.38 -9.62 -11.92
CA SER A 65 -8.66 -9.25 -13.31
C SER A 65 -9.09 -10.47 -14.12
N THR A 66 -10.10 -10.31 -14.96
CA THR A 66 -10.54 -11.38 -15.88
C THR A 66 -9.61 -11.42 -17.10
N ILE A 67 -9.09 -12.60 -17.43
CA ILE A 67 -8.26 -12.80 -18.61
C ILE A 67 -9.16 -13.18 -19.78
N MET A 68 -9.24 -12.28 -20.76
CA MET A 68 -10.06 -12.48 -21.96
C MET A 68 -9.32 -13.34 -22.98
N ASN A 69 -10.03 -14.31 -23.58
CA ASN A 69 -9.58 -15.10 -24.74
C ASN A 69 -8.28 -15.91 -24.56
N HIS A 70 -7.90 -16.26 -23.33
CA HIS A 70 -6.75 -17.14 -23.08
C HIS A 70 -7.19 -18.61 -22.91
N PRO A 71 -6.51 -19.59 -23.56
CA PRO A 71 -6.94 -21.00 -23.57
C PRO A 71 -6.86 -21.64 -22.18
N THR A 72 -5.80 -21.34 -21.41
CA THR A 72 -5.51 -21.99 -20.11
C THR A 72 -5.92 -21.15 -18.89
N HIS A 73 -5.44 -19.90 -18.78
CA HIS A 73 -5.72 -19.02 -17.66
C HIS A 73 -7.00 -18.19 -17.86
N LYS A 74 -7.78 -17.99 -16.79
CA LYS A 74 -9.06 -17.25 -16.82
C LYS A 74 -9.08 -16.02 -15.91
N SER A 75 -8.22 -15.98 -14.91
CA SER A 75 -8.13 -14.88 -13.95
C SER A 75 -6.67 -14.60 -13.62
N LEU A 76 -6.37 -13.34 -13.33
CA LEU A 76 -5.11 -12.87 -12.77
C LEU A 76 -5.40 -12.37 -11.36
N LYS A 77 -4.78 -12.97 -10.35
CA LYS A 77 -4.87 -12.50 -8.96
C LYS A 77 -3.78 -11.46 -8.72
N ALA A 78 -4.13 -10.18 -8.86
CA ALA A 78 -3.20 -9.07 -8.66
C ALA A 78 -3.31 -8.49 -7.25
N ALA A 79 -2.16 -8.23 -6.63
CA ALA A 79 -2.04 -7.44 -5.42
C ALA A 79 -1.71 -5.99 -5.80
N TYR A 80 -2.33 -5.03 -5.14
CA TYR A 80 -2.03 -3.61 -5.31
C TYR A 80 -1.57 -3.05 -3.97
N SER A 81 -0.35 -2.51 -3.95
CA SER A 81 0.21 -1.82 -2.77
C SER A 81 -0.74 -0.72 -2.32
N PHE A 82 -1.05 -0.70 -1.02
CA PHE A 82 -1.86 0.33 -0.41
C PHE A 82 -0.98 1.31 0.36
N TYR A 83 -0.92 1.25 1.69
CA TYR A 83 0.01 2.09 2.48
C TYR A 83 1.06 1.24 3.17
N ASN A 84 2.30 1.74 3.14
CA ASN A 84 3.44 1.11 3.80
C ASN A 84 4.12 2.17 4.65
N VAL A 85 4.16 1.95 5.96
CA VAL A 85 4.76 2.87 6.92
C VAL A 85 5.95 2.21 7.56
N HIS A 86 7.09 2.88 7.48
CA HIS A 86 8.35 2.39 8.01
C HIS A 86 9.01 3.43 8.91
N THR A 87 9.65 2.97 9.99
CA THR A 87 10.34 3.75 11.01
C THR A 87 11.69 3.14 11.35
N GLN A 88 11.75 1.82 11.60
CA GLN A 88 12.99 1.10 11.95
C GLN A 88 13.49 0.26 10.79
N THR A 89 12.56 -0.36 10.07
CA THR A 89 12.89 -1.18 8.91
C THR A 89 13.13 -0.30 7.68
N PRO A 90 14.22 -0.50 6.92
CA PRO A 90 14.39 0.18 5.64
C PRO A 90 13.22 -0.14 4.69
N LEU A 91 12.66 0.87 4.01
CA LEU A 91 11.51 0.69 3.12
C LEU A 91 11.76 -0.37 2.04
N LEU A 92 12.99 -0.47 1.54
CA LEU A 92 13.38 -1.47 0.55
C LEU A 92 13.16 -2.91 1.06
N ASP A 93 13.52 -3.17 2.31
CA ASP A 93 13.40 -4.50 2.92
C ASP A 93 11.94 -4.79 3.24
N LEU A 94 11.21 -3.80 3.80
CA LEU A 94 9.78 -3.91 4.06
C LEU A 94 8.98 -4.25 2.79
N MET A 95 9.32 -3.60 1.67
CA MET A 95 8.65 -3.87 0.39
C MET A 95 9.10 -5.17 -0.26
N SER A 96 10.34 -5.61 -0.03
CA SER A 96 10.78 -6.95 -0.41
C SER A 96 9.94 -8.03 0.30
N ASP A 97 9.69 -7.87 1.59
CA ASP A 97 8.82 -8.77 2.35
C ASP A 97 7.36 -8.73 1.85
N ALA A 98 6.84 -7.56 1.48
CA ALA A 98 5.52 -7.46 0.84
C ALA A 98 5.41 -8.34 -0.42
N LEU A 99 6.44 -8.37 -1.27
CA LEU A 99 6.49 -9.21 -2.47
C LEU A 99 6.51 -10.71 -2.12
N VAL A 100 7.29 -11.10 -1.10
CA VAL A 100 7.35 -12.48 -0.62
C VAL A 100 5.99 -12.91 -0.06
N LEU A 101 5.36 -12.08 0.77
CA LEU A 101 4.05 -12.33 1.37
C LEU A 101 2.96 -12.46 0.31
N ALA A 102 2.95 -11.57 -0.69
CA ALA A 102 2.04 -11.67 -1.82
C ALA A 102 2.26 -12.97 -2.60
N LYS A 103 3.52 -13.36 -2.87
CA LYS A 103 3.80 -14.62 -3.55
C LYS A 103 3.33 -15.83 -2.74
N MET A 104 3.56 -15.84 -1.43
CA MET A 104 3.07 -16.91 -0.52
C MET A 104 1.54 -17.00 -0.50
N LYS A 105 0.83 -15.88 -0.68
CA LYS A 105 -0.63 -15.82 -0.80
C LYS A 105 -1.16 -16.11 -2.22
N GLY A 106 -0.29 -16.54 -3.12
CA GLY A 106 -0.65 -16.97 -4.47
C GLY A 106 -1.03 -15.83 -5.40
N PHE A 107 -0.55 -14.61 -5.15
CA PHE A 107 -0.68 -13.52 -6.11
C PHE A 107 0.26 -13.75 -7.30
N ASP A 108 -0.23 -13.37 -8.48
CA ASP A 108 0.49 -13.53 -9.74
C ASP A 108 1.39 -12.32 -10.04
N VAL A 109 0.97 -11.14 -9.59
CA VAL A 109 1.66 -9.87 -9.79
C VAL A 109 1.42 -8.93 -8.60
N PHE A 110 2.38 -8.06 -8.34
CA PHE A 110 2.29 -7.00 -7.34
C PHE A 110 2.46 -5.64 -8.01
N ASN A 111 1.42 -4.82 -7.96
CA ASN A 111 1.38 -3.49 -8.55
C ASN A 111 1.59 -2.43 -7.47
N ALA A 112 2.31 -1.37 -7.80
CA ALA A 112 2.51 -0.23 -6.92
C ALA A 112 2.52 1.06 -7.76
N LEU A 113 1.92 2.12 -7.23
CA LEU A 113 1.98 3.46 -7.83
C LEU A 113 3.27 4.17 -7.40
N ASP A 114 3.73 5.14 -8.18
CA ASP A 114 4.93 5.94 -7.91
C ASP A 114 4.70 7.10 -6.93
N LEU A 115 3.71 6.93 -6.04
CA LEU A 115 3.32 7.85 -4.98
C LEU A 115 4.31 7.84 -3.82
N MET A 116 4.26 8.88 -2.97
CA MET A 116 5.02 8.95 -1.72
C MET A 116 6.52 8.68 -1.95
N GLU A 117 7.10 7.73 -1.23
CA GLU A 117 8.52 7.37 -1.33
C GLU A 117 8.74 6.12 -2.21
N ASN A 118 7.70 5.64 -2.91
CA ASN A 118 7.75 4.34 -3.57
C ASN A 118 8.86 4.24 -4.64
N LYS A 119 9.16 5.36 -5.32
CA LYS A 119 10.26 5.44 -6.29
C LYS A 119 11.61 4.94 -5.75
N THR A 120 11.83 5.00 -4.44
CA THR A 120 13.08 4.57 -3.80
C THR A 120 13.32 3.06 -3.86
N PHE A 121 12.26 2.25 -4.00
CA PHE A 121 12.34 0.78 -4.07
C PHE A 121 11.95 0.20 -5.43
N LEU A 122 11.14 0.89 -6.23
CA LEU A 122 10.54 0.31 -7.47
C LEU A 122 11.60 -0.31 -8.40
N GLU A 123 12.61 0.46 -8.81
CA GLU A 123 13.67 -0.05 -9.71
C GLU A 123 14.49 -1.18 -9.06
N LYS A 124 14.84 -1.01 -7.78
CA LYS A 124 15.65 -1.97 -7.01
C LYS A 124 14.96 -3.32 -6.85
N LEU A 125 13.64 -3.31 -6.68
CA LEU A 125 12.79 -4.51 -6.58
C LEU A 125 12.22 -4.97 -7.92
N LYS A 126 12.79 -4.49 -9.04
CA LYS A 126 12.47 -4.93 -10.41
C LYS A 126 11.03 -4.64 -10.84
N PHE A 127 10.41 -3.59 -10.32
CA PHE A 127 9.16 -3.09 -10.88
C PHE A 127 9.41 -2.54 -12.29
N GLY A 128 8.57 -2.95 -13.23
CA GLY A 128 8.51 -2.37 -14.58
C GLY A 128 7.45 -1.26 -14.63
N ILE A 129 7.69 -0.24 -15.45
CA ILE A 129 6.71 0.82 -15.70
C ILE A 129 5.58 0.22 -16.55
N GLY A 130 4.34 0.39 -16.09
CA GLY A 130 3.14 0.02 -16.86
C GLY A 130 2.84 0.99 -18.00
N ASP A 131 1.80 0.70 -18.78
CA ASP A 131 1.32 1.55 -19.87
C ASP A 131 0.27 2.59 -19.43
N GLY A 132 -0.35 2.38 -18.26
CA GLY A 132 -1.33 3.28 -17.66
C GLY A 132 -0.71 4.38 -16.78
N ASN A 133 -1.33 5.56 -16.80
CA ASN A 133 -1.05 6.65 -15.86
C ASN A 133 -2.30 6.96 -15.04
N LEU A 134 -2.15 7.10 -13.72
CA LEU A 134 -3.21 7.57 -12.84
C LEU A 134 -3.01 9.06 -12.54
N GLN A 135 -4.06 9.87 -12.73
CA GLN A 135 -4.00 11.33 -12.57
C GLN A 135 -4.99 11.78 -11.49
N TYR A 136 -4.54 12.71 -10.64
CA TYR A 136 -5.33 13.23 -9.52
C TYR A 136 -5.93 14.59 -9.84
N TYR A 137 -7.23 14.74 -9.59
CA TYR A 137 -7.97 15.98 -9.79
C TYR A 137 -8.80 16.31 -8.56
N LEU A 138 -8.86 17.59 -8.20
CA LEU A 138 -9.71 18.09 -7.11
C LEU A 138 -10.88 18.88 -7.70
N TYR A 139 -12.09 18.56 -7.27
CA TYR A 139 -13.29 19.30 -7.66
C TYR A 139 -13.49 20.51 -6.74
N ASN A 140 -13.74 21.68 -7.33
CA ASN A 140 -14.01 22.93 -6.60
C ASN A 140 -12.93 23.32 -5.56
N TRP A 141 -11.66 22.97 -5.83
CA TRP A 141 -10.53 23.32 -4.98
C TRP A 141 -9.35 23.79 -5.83
N LYS A 142 -8.80 24.97 -5.51
CA LYS A 142 -7.65 25.54 -6.21
C LYS A 142 -6.38 25.37 -5.37
N CYS A 143 -5.36 24.74 -5.92
CA CYS A 143 -4.04 24.59 -5.30
C CYS A 143 -2.94 24.56 -6.37
N PRO A 144 -1.66 24.75 -5.99
CA PRO A 144 -0.53 24.46 -6.86
C PRO A 144 -0.49 22.99 -7.29
N SER A 145 0.15 22.69 -8.42
CA SER A 145 0.50 21.32 -8.79
C SER A 145 1.53 20.73 -7.82
N MET A 146 1.52 19.40 -7.67
CA MET A 146 2.47 18.68 -6.83
C MET A 146 2.98 17.43 -7.55
N GLY A 147 4.20 17.00 -7.25
CA GLY A 147 4.75 15.74 -7.75
C GLY A 147 4.10 14.53 -7.05
N ALA A 148 4.20 13.35 -7.68
CA ALA A 148 3.68 12.09 -7.13
C ALA A 148 4.24 11.79 -5.72
N GLU A 149 5.48 12.21 -5.44
CA GLU A 149 6.13 12.08 -4.14
C GLU A 149 5.50 12.92 -3.02
N LYS A 150 4.59 13.84 -3.37
CA LYS A 150 3.82 14.67 -2.43
C LYS A 150 2.36 14.23 -2.28
N VAL A 151 1.94 13.20 -3.01
CA VAL A 151 0.60 12.63 -2.93
C VAL A 151 0.66 11.40 -2.01
N GLY A 152 -0.03 11.47 -0.88
CA GLY A 152 -0.23 10.34 0.05
C GLY A 152 -1.68 9.86 0.08
N LEU A 153 -2.44 10.10 -0.99
CA LEU A 153 -3.78 9.54 -1.19
C LEU A 153 -3.68 8.40 -2.20
N VAL A 154 -3.91 7.17 -1.77
CA VAL A 154 -3.98 6.01 -2.67
C VAL A 154 -5.43 5.81 -3.07
N LEU A 155 -5.73 5.94 -4.37
CA LEU A 155 -7.06 5.68 -4.93
C LEU A 155 -7.15 4.23 -5.42
N GLN A 156 -8.32 3.63 -5.22
CA GLN A 156 -8.70 2.31 -5.73
C GLN A 156 -9.38 2.44 -7.09
#